data_AF-A0A0P0RDW7-F1
#
_entry.id   AF-A0A0P0RDW7-F1
#
_cell.length_a   1.000
_cell.length_b   1.000
_cell.length_c   1.000
_cell.angle_alpha   90.00
_cell.angle_beta   90.00
_cell.angle_gamma   90.00
#
_symmetry.space_group_name_H-M   'P 1'
#
loop_
_entity.id
_entity.type
_entity.pdbx_description
1 polymer ?
#
loop_
_entity_poly.entity_id
_entity_poly.type
_entity_poly.pdbx_seq_one_letter_code
_entity_poly.pdbx_strand_id
1 'polypeptide(L)'
;MLVATPIHAASTCPDYVILPSGSVFNIARLIADTGSPEAALSKARGALNEIAANGGCPKTVRRAVCDETMAVARKAVVALEACAHGPQADGVENDGRTASK
;
A
#
# COMPACT_ATOMS: atom_id res chain seq x y z
N MET A 1 15.82 19.20 29.00
CA MET A 1 15.94 18.06 28.07
C MET A 1 14.55 17.80 27.52
N LEU A 2 14.30 18.13 26.25
CA LEU A 2 13.05 17.73 25.59
C LEU A 2 13.17 16.25 25.21
N VAL A 3 12.37 15.41 25.86
CA VAL A 3 12.26 14.00 25.47
C VAL A 3 11.26 13.95 24.33
N ALA A 4 11.75 14.01 23.09
CA ALA A 4 10.95 13.65 21.93
C ALA A 4 10.70 12.14 22.02
N THR A 5 9.51 11.75 22.47
CA THR A 5 9.05 10.36 22.36
C THR A 5 8.94 10.05 20.88
N PRO A 6 9.69 9.07 20.33
CA PRO A 6 9.38 8.57 19.01
C PRO A 6 8.01 7.92 19.11
N ILE A 7 6.97 8.61 18.62
CA ILE A 7 5.75 7.95 18.22
C ILE A 7 6.18 7.01 17.10
N HIS A 8 6.50 5.78 17.46
CA HIS A 8 6.57 4.70 16.50
C HIS A 8 5.14 4.58 15.98
N ALA A 9 4.87 5.22 14.84
CA ALA A 9 3.72 4.86 14.05
C ALA A 9 3.91 3.38 13.74
N ALA A 10 3.29 2.52 14.54
CA ALA A 10 3.16 1.11 14.21
C ALA A 10 2.61 1.12 12.78
N SER A 11 3.39 0.63 11.83
CA SER A 11 2.99 0.62 10.43
C SER A 11 1.66 -0.13 10.36
N THR A 12 0.55 0.59 10.14
CA THR A 12 -0.82 0.05 10.03
C THR A 12 -1.01 -0.78 8.75
N CYS A 13 0.08 -1.25 8.13
CA CYS A 13 -0.01 -2.12 6.98
C CYS A 13 -0.52 -3.50 7.45
N PRO A 14 -1.54 -4.07 6.78
CA PRO A 14 -1.95 -5.42 7.10
C PRO A 14 -0.82 -6.41 6.78
N ASP A 15 -0.71 -7.49 7.54
CA ASP A 15 0.26 -8.55 7.24
C ASP A 15 -0.09 -9.30 5.95
N TYR A 16 -1.38 -9.43 5.67
CA TYR A 16 -1.88 -10.17 4.52
C TYR A 16 -3.24 -9.66 4.02
N VAL A 17 -3.58 -10.04 2.79
CA VAL A 17 -4.92 -9.85 2.20
C VAL A 17 -5.47 -11.19 1.73
N ILE A 18 -6.78 -11.38 1.91
CA ILE A 18 -7.50 -12.56 1.44
C ILE A 18 -8.09 -12.26 0.05
N LEU A 19 -7.85 -13.17 -0.87
CA LEU A 19 -8.32 -13.12 -2.25
C LEU A 19 -9.72 -13.72 -2.41
N PRO A 20 -10.47 -13.36 -3.47
CA PRO A 20 -11.78 -13.96 -3.74
C PRO A 20 -11.72 -15.49 -3.93
N SER A 21 -10.57 -16.02 -4.35
CA SER A 21 -10.31 -17.45 -4.46
C SER A 21 -10.08 -18.16 -3.12
N GLY A 22 -9.98 -17.41 -2.01
CA GLY A 22 -9.61 -17.94 -0.69
C GLY A 22 -8.10 -17.98 -0.44
N SER A 23 -7.28 -17.70 -1.46
CA SER A 23 -5.83 -17.58 -1.32
C SER A 23 -5.43 -16.39 -0.43
N VAL A 24 -4.23 -16.46 0.17
CA VAL A 24 -3.69 -15.39 1.01
C VAL A 24 -2.44 -14.81 0.36
N PHE A 25 -2.35 -13.47 0.30
CA PHE A 25 -1.16 -12.77 -0.15
C PHE A 25 -0.52 -12.00 1.00
N ASN A 26 0.78 -12.24 1.23
CA ASN A 26 1.53 -11.67 2.35
C ASN A 26 2.08 -10.28 1.97
N ILE A 27 1.46 -9.24 2.54
CA ILE A 27 1.81 -7.84 2.32
C ILE A 27 3.06 -7.46 3.13
N ALA A 28 3.18 -7.93 4.38
CA ALA A 28 4.35 -7.65 5.21
C ALA A 28 5.63 -8.16 4.54
N ARG A 29 5.56 -9.32 3.90
CA ARG A 29 6.69 -9.88 3.14
C ARG A 29 7.02 -9.03 1.92
N LEU A 30 6.02 -8.59 1.16
CA LEU A 30 6.24 -7.69 0.02
C LEU A 30 6.93 -6.40 0.48
N ILE A 31 6.46 -5.79 1.57
CA ILE A 31 7.07 -4.58 2.15
C ILE A 31 8.51 -4.85 2.58
N ALA A 32 8.77 -5.97 3.26
CA ALA A 32 10.12 -6.35 3.67
C ALA A 32 11.06 -6.55 2.47
N ASP A 33 10.56 -7.16 1.38
CA ASP A 33 11.34 -7.39 0.16
C ASP A 33 11.59 -6.08 -0.64
N THR A 34 10.70 -5.09 -0.54
CA THR A 34 10.87 -3.77 -1.21
C THR A 34 11.50 -2.69 -0.33
N GLY A 35 11.58 -2.90 0.98
CA GLY A 35 12.18 -1.98 1.95
C GLY A 35 11.24 -0.91 2.52
N SER A 36 10.10 -0.63 1.88
CA SER A 36 9.07 0.28 2.43
C SER A 36 7.66 0.05 1.84
N PRO A 37 6.58 0.52 2.49
CA PRO A 37 5.22 0.49 1.97
C PRO A 37 5.05 1.24 0.64
N GLU A 38 5.72 2.39 0.47
CA GLU A 38 5.68 3.21 -0.74
C GLU A 38 6.37 2.49 -1.91
N ALA A 39 7.51 1.84 -1.64
CA ALA A 39 8.22 1.03 -2.61
C ALA A 39 7.39 -0.19 -3.04
N ALA A 40 6.73 -0.86 -2.09
CA ALA A 40 5.79 -1.94 -2.37
C ALA A 40 4.60 -1.46 -3.23
N LEU A 41 4.04 -0.29 -2.89
CA LEU A 41 2.93 0.31 -3.63
C LEU A 41 3.31 0.62 -5.07
N SER A 42 4.47 1.27 -5.25
CA SER A 42 5.03 1.57 -6.58
C SER A 42 5.23 0.31 -7.40
N LYS A 43 5.81 -0.75 -6.80
CA LYS A 43 6.01 -2.05 -7.46
C LYS A 43 4.69 -2.70 -7.88
N ALA A 44 3.68 -2.71 -7.00
CA ALA A 44 2.38 -3.29 -7.30
C ALA A 44 1.64 -2.54 -8.42
N ARG A 45 1.69 -1.20 -8.40
CA ARG A 45 1.14 -0.36 -9.49
C ARG A 45 1.90 -0.56 -10.80
N GLY A 46 3.23 -0.65 -10.75
CA GLY A 46 4.08 -0.94 -11.92
C GLY A 46 3.69 -2.24 -12.61
N ALA A 47 3.52 -3.32 -11.85
CA ALA A 47 3.10 -4.61 -12.39
C ALA A 47 1.72 -4.56 -13.08
N LEU A 48 0.75 -3.83 -12.50
CA LEU A 48 -0.56 -3.62 -13.13
C LEU A 48 -0.45 -2.84 -14.44
N ASN A 49 0.35 -1.77 -14.45
CA ASN A 49 0.56 -0.93 -15.62
C ASN A 49 1.27 -1.68 -16.74
N GLU A 50 2.27 -2.50 -16.43
CA GLU A 50 2.95 -3.36 -17.40
C GLU A 50 1.98 -4.34 -18.05
N ILE A 51 1.13 -5.00 -17.27
CA ILE A 51 0.14 -5.94 -17.83
C ILE A 51 -0.88 -5.18 -18.69
N ALA A 52 -1.35 -4.02 -18.25
CA ALA A 52 -2.26 -3.19 -19.04
C ALA A 52 -1.63 -2.71 -20.35
N ALA A 53 -0.37 -2.25 -20.32
CA ALA A 53 0.38 -1.81 -21.49
C ALA A 53 0.60 -2.94 -22.52
N ASN A 54 0.68 -4.19 -22.05
CA ASN A 54 0.78 -5.38 -22.91
C ASN A 54 -0.58 -5.92 -23.38
N GLY A 55 -1.67 -5.16 -23.25
CA GLY A 55 -3.01 -5.55 -23.71
C GLY A 55 -3.81 -6.39 -22.71
N GLY A 56 -3.37 -6.43 -21.46
CA GLY A 56 -4.04 -7.13 -20.37
C GLY A 56 -3.75 -8.64 -20.35
N CYS A 57 -4.63 -9.39 -19.68
CA CYS A 57 -4.43 -10.83 -19.54
C CYS A 57 -4.68 -11.59 -20.85
N PRO A 58 -3.76 -12.51 -21.24
CA PRO A 58 -3.85 -13.26 -22.49
C PRO A 58 -5.14 -14.09 -22.55
N LYS A 59 -5.83 -14.06 -23.70
CA LYS A 59 -7.13 -14.73 -23.88
C LYS A 59 -7.03 -16.25 -24.02
N THR A 60 -5.89 -16.76 -24.50
CA THR A 60 -5.74 -18.16 -24.93
C THR A 60 -5.00 -19.05 -23.95
N VAL A 61 -4.11 -18.48 -23.13
CA VAL A 61 -3.23 -19.24 -22.23
C VAL A 61 -3.26 -18.65 -20.84
N ARG A 62 -3.56 -19.48 -19.82
CA ARG A 62 -3.49 -19.12 -18.39
C ARG A 62 -4.24 -17.84 -18.00
N ARG A 63 -5.33 -17.52 -18.72
CA ARG A 63 -6.16 -16.34 -18.47
C ARG A 63 -6.57 -16.22 -17.01
N ALA A 64 -7.07 -17.31 -16.43
CA ALA A 64 -7.48 -17.36 -15.03
C ALA A 64 -6.35 -17.03 -14.05
N VAL A 65 -5.14 -17.53 -14.29
CA VAL A 65 -3.95 -17.26 -13.45
C VAL A 65 -3.55 -15.79 -13.53
N CYS A 66 -3.61 -15.20 -14.72
CA CYS A 66 -3.35 -13.77 -14.89
C CYS A 66 -4.43 -12.93 -14.21
N ASP A 67 -5.70 -13.26 -14.40
CA ASP A 67 -6.81 -12.53 -13.77
C ASP A 67 -6.71 -12.59 -12.24
N GLU A 68 -6.31 -13.74 -11.69
CA GLU A 68 -6.08 -13.90 -10.26
C GLU A 68 -4.88 -13.08 -9.78
N THR A 69 -3.75 -13.12 -10.49
CA THR A 69 -2.58 -12.27 -10.20
C THR A 69 -2.94 -10.78 -10.23
N MET A 70 -3.76 -10.36 -11.20
CA MET A 70 -4.25 -8.99 -11.29
C MET A 70 -5.17 -8.62 -10.11
N ALA A 71 -5.99 -9.56 -9.63
CA ALA A 71 -6.81 -9.37 -8.43
C ALA A 71 -5.95 -9.25 -7.16
N VAL A 72 -4.88 -10.04 -7.04
CA VAL A 72 -3.86 -9.93 -5.98
C VAL A 72 -3.26 -8.53 -5.98
N ALA A 73 -2.69 -8.10 -7.11
CA ALA A 73 -2.01 -6.83 -7.21
C ALA A 73 -2.95 -5.66 -6.89
N ARG A 74 -4.21 -5.69 -7.35
CA ARG A 74 -5.20 -4.66 -7.00
C ARG A 74 -5.51 -4.61 -5.51
N LYS A 75 -5.72 -5.76 -4.85
CA LYS A 75 -5.94 -5.80 -3.39
C LYS A 75 -4.72 -5.32 -2.62
N ALA A 76 -3.53 -5.69 -3.06
CA ALA A 76 -2.28 -5.23 -2.45
C ALA A 76 -2.13 -3.71 -2.58
N VAL A 77 -2.44 -3.13 -3.75
CA VAL A 77 -2.42 -1.67 -3.93
C VAL A 77 -3.32 -0.97 -2.93
N VAL A 78 -4.58 -1.40 -2.77
CA VAL A 78 -5.51 -0.79 -1.80
C VAL A 78 -4.98 -0.88 -0.37
N ALA A 79 -4.46 -2.05 0.02
CA ALA A 79 -3.88 -2.25 1.35
C ALA A 79 -2.65 -1.37 1.61
N LEU A 80 -1.79 -1.23 0.60
CA LEU A 80 -0.58 -0.43 0.67
C LEU A 80 -0.89 1.07 0.62
N GLU A 81 -1.89 1.51 -0.14
CA GLU A 81 -2.36 2.90 -0.15
C GLU A 81 -2.84 3.35 1.23
N ALA A 82 -3.56 2.48 1.95
CA ALA A 82 -4.07 2.78 3.28
C ALA A 82 -2.95 2.99 4.31
N CYS A 83 -1.77 2.39 4.12
CA CYS A 83 -0.69 2.47 5.10
C CYS A 83 0.53 3.31 4.64
N ALA A 84 0.75 3.50 3.34
CA ALA A 84 1.80 4.35 2.80
C ALA A 84 1.51 5.86 2.95
N HIS A 85 0.23 6.25 3.03
CA HIS A 85 -0.14 7.65 3.21
C HIS A 85 -0.27 8.06 4.69
N GLY A 86 -0.09 7.13 5.63
CA GLY A 86 -0.39 7.35 7.06
C GLY A 86 -1.83 7.78 7.31
N PRO A 87 -2.25 7.99 8.57
CA PRO A 87 -3.42 8.82 8.81
C PRO A 87 -3.09 10.22 8.28
N GLN A 88 -3.77 10.63 7.21
CA GLN A 88 -3.78 12.03 6.78
C GLN A 88 -4.14 12.86 8.02
N ALA A 89 -3.17 13.60 8.55
CA ALA A 89 -3.45 14.65 9.50
C ALA A 89 -4.16 15.77 8.73
N ASP A 90 -5.46 15.56 8.49
CA ASP A 90 -6.41 16.61 8.18
C ASP A 90 -6.49 17.47 9.45
N GLY A 91 -5.59 18.43 9.53
CA GLY A 91 -5.32 19.22 10.72
C GLY A 91 -4.62 20.51 10.32
N VAL A 92 -5.27 21.28 9.45
CA VAL A 92 -5.08 22.73 9.40
C VAL A 92 -5.47 23.26 10.78
N GLU A 93 -4.50 23.41 11.69
CA GLU A 93 -4.64 24.33 12.80
C GLU A 93 -3.81 25.57 12.45
N ASN A 94 -4.54 26.60 12.01
CA ASN A 94 -4.04 27.96 11.87
C ASN A 94 -3.46 28.40 13.22
N ASP A 95 -2.14 28.58 13.31
CA ASP A 95 -1.55 29.34 14.43
C ASP A 95 -1.84 30.83 14.20
N GLY A 96 -3.01 31.22 14.68
CA GLY A 96 -3.40 32.61 14.87
C GLY A 96 -3.52 32.92 16.35
N ARG A 97 -2.73 33.90 16.82
CA ARG A 97 -2.80 34.63 18.10
C ARG A 97 -2.32 33.85 19.35
N THR A 98 -1.56 34.43 20.28
CA THR A 98 -1.57 35.82 20.77
C THR A 98 -0.35 36.12 21.66
N ALA A 99 -0.09 37.42 21.80
CA ALA A 99 0.90 38.09 22.64
C ALA A 99 0.83 37.83 24.17
N SER A 100 1.87 38.34 24.84
CA SER A 100 2.07 38.62 26.29
C SER A 100 2.85 37.53 27.03
N LYS A 101 3.94 37.82 27.74
CA LYS A 101 4.27 38.99 28.59
C LYS A 101 5.79 39.15 28.70
#